data_AF-A0A0S2SMG1-F1
#
_entry.id   AF-A0A0S2SMG1-F1
#
_cell.length_a   1.000
_cell.length_b   1.000
_cell.length_c   1.000
_cell.angle_alpha   90.00
_cell.angle_beta   90.00
_cell.angle_gamma   90.00
#
_symmetry.space_group_name_H-M   'P 1'
#
loop_
_entity.id
_entity.type
_entity.pdbx_description
1 polymer ?
#
loop_
_entity_poly.entity_id
_entity_poly.type
_entity_poly.pdbx_seq_one_letter_code
_entity_poly.pdbx_strand_id
1 'polypeptide(L)'
;MGSNPGALKLPDQVIPNTIASAPLGGTEPLLKVLGLQPLTGTQAGPIRHVARFVDGGHSSLLAPDGGDDAGAVTAEIQKEFASFFVTAGGAVQVSDPNLLKQ
;
A
#
# COMPACT_ATOMS: atom_id res chain seq x y z
N MET A 1 1.12 -34.66 -0.92
CA MET A 1 1.31 -33.56 -1.88
C MET A 1 -0.06 -33.17 -2.41
N GLY A 2 -0.65 -32.10 -1.87
CA GLY A 2 -1.91 -31.53 -2.32
C GLY A 2 -1.71 -30.03 -2.45
N SER A 3 -1.81 -29.54 -3.67
CA SER A 3 -1.65 -28.15 -4.08
C SER A 3 -2.52 -27.20 -3.25
N ASN A 4 -1.90 -26.21 -2.61
CA ASN A 4 -2.60 -25.08 -2.01
C ASN A 4 -2.95 -24.10 -3.15
N PRO A 5 -4.20 -24.03 -3.64
CA PRO A 5 -4.57 -22.98 -4.59
C PRO A 5 -4.39 -21.65 -3.86
N GLY A 6 -3.63 -20.73 -4.48
CA GLY A 6 -3.14 -19.49 -3.89
C GLY A 6 -4.07 -18.93 -2.80
N ALA A 7 -3.54 -18.87 -1.58
CA ALA A 7 -4.25 -18.40 -0.41
C ALA A 7 -4.98 -17.09 -0.75
N LEU A 8 -6.32 -17.14 -0.72
CA LEU A 8 -7.17 -15.96 -0.85
C LEU A 8 -6.66 -14.92 0.15
N LYS A 9 -6.09 -13.82 -0.35
CA LYS A 9 -5.75 -12.66 0.47
C LYS A 9 -7.08 -12.02 0.88
N LEU A 10 -7.55 -12.33 2.09
CA LEU A 10 -8.79 -11.77 2.62
C LEU A 10 -8.64 -10.25 2.74
N PRO A 11 -9.70 -9.46 2.45
CA PRO A 11 -9.72 -8.04 2.81
C PRO A 11 -9.55 -7.88 4.34
N ASP A 12 -9.11 -6.70 4.80
CA ASP A 12 -8.89 -6.41 6.22
C ASP A 12 -10.04 -6.93 7.10
N GLN A 13 -9.69 -7.78 8.06
CA GLN A 13 -10.64 -8.53 8.89
C GLN A 13 -11.05 -7.78 10.16
N VAL A 14 -10.38 -6.68 10.50
CA VAL A 14 -10.65 -5.91 11.72
C VAL A 14 -11.29 -4.56 11.38
N ILE A 15 -10.74 -3.83 10.41
CA ILE A 15 -11.31 -2.55 9.96
C ILE A 15 -11.59 -2.63 8.46
N PRO A 16 -12.87 -2.74 8.06
CA PRO A 16 -13.23 -2.69 6.65
C PRO A 16 -12.78 -1.38 6.00
N ASN A 17 -12.12 -1.48 4.84
CA ASN A 17 -11.71 -0.30 4.06
C ASN A 17 -12.90 0.56 3.62
N THR A 18 -14.12 -0.01 3.56
CA THR A 18 -15.40 0.69 3.39
C THR A 18 -16.48 0.06 4.26
N ILE A 19 -17.39 0.89 4.78
CA ILE A 19 -18.54 0.45 5.58
C ILE A 19 -19.82 0.96 4.90
N ALA A 20 -20.66 0.05 4.39
CA ALA A 20 -21.84 0.43 3.61
C ALA A 20 -22.84 1.31 4.38
N SER A 21 -22.98 1.09 5.69
CA SER A 21 -23.87 1.88 6.58
C SER A 21 -23.24 3.17 7.09
N ALA A 22 -21.95 3.39 6.87
CA ALA A 22 -21.22 4.58 7.30
C ALA A 22 -20.40 5.14 6.12
N PRO A 23 -20.96 6.06 5.31
CA PRO A 23 -20.33 6.54 4.08
C PRO A 23 -18.96 7.22 4.25
N LEU A 24 -18.62 7.65 5.47
CA LEU A 24 -17.32 8.23 5.83
C LEU A 24 -16.43 7.24 6.62
N GLY A 25 -16.90 6.02 6.84
CA GLY A 25 -16.22 4.99 7.62
C GLY A 25 -15.28 4.14 6.76
N GLY A 26 -14.07 3.93 7.27
CA GLY A 26 -13.01 3.19 6.61
C GLY A 26 -12.00 4.09 5.90
N THR A 27 -11.00 3.47 5.27
CA THR A 27 -9.89 4.16 4.62
C THR A 27 -10.26 4.69 3.23
N GLU A 28 -11.10 4.03 2.43
CA GLU A 28 -11.50 4.55 1.10
C GLU A 28 -12.21 5.91 1.16
N PRO A 29 -13.19 6.12 2.05
CA PRO A 29 -13.82 7.44 2.15
C PRO A 29 -12.85 8.53 2.58
N LEU A 30 -11.90 8.24 3.48
CA LEU A 30 -10.87 9.20 3.89
C LEU A 30 -9.98 9.59 2.72
N LEU A 31 -9.49 8.62 1.94
CA LEU A 31 -8.66 8.88 0.77
C LEU A 31 -9.38 9.76 -0.26
N LYS A 32 -10.69 9.52 -0.45
CA LYS A 32 -11.54 10.34 -1.30
C LYS A 32 -11.69 11.77 -0.80
N VAL A 33 -11.91 11.97 0.50
CA VAL A 33 -11.98 13.31 1.12
C VAL A 33 -10.65 14.07 0.99
N LEU A 34 -9.52 13.37 1.10
CA LEU A 34 -8.19 13.94 0.91
C LEU A 34 -7.83 14.18 -0.56
N GLY A 35 -8.64 13.69 -1.50
CA GLY A 35 -8.42 13.81 -2.94
C GLY A 35 -7.19 13.04 -3.44
N LEU A 36 -6.79 11.97 -2.76
CA LEU A 36 -5.59 11.21 -3.10
C LEU A 36 -5.83 10.31 -4.32
N GLN A 37 -4.85 10.26 -5.22
CA GLN A 37 -4.87 9.36 -6.38
C GLN A 37 -4.11 8.07 -6.08
N PRO A 38 -4.45 6.93 -6.68
CA PRO A 38 -3.63 5.73 -6.58
C PRO A 38 -2.19 6.00 -7.05
N LEU A 39 -1.20 5.54 -6.29
CA LEU A 39 0.18 5.51 -6.74
C LEU A 39 0.33 4.30 -7.68
N THR A 40 0.68 4.54 -8.94
CA THR A 40 0.82 3.49 -9.96
C THR A 40 2.24 3.41 -10.54
N GLY A 41 3.12 4.31 -10.11
CA GLY A 41 4.50 4.44 -10.56
C GLY A 41 5.18 5.64 -9.92
N THR A 42 6.44 5.88 -10.28
CA THR A 42 7.25 6.99 -9.73
C THR A 42 6.57 8.34 -9.96
N GLN A 43 6.51 9.16 -8.91
CA GLN A 43 5.91 10.51 -8.92
C GLN A 43 6.93 11.55 -8.47
N ALA A 44 6.81 12.76 -9.03
CA ALA A 44 7.61 13.92 -8.65
C ALA A 44 6.75 15.20 -8.64
N GLY A 45 7.17 16.20 -7.87
CA GLY A 45 6.41 17.43 -7.64
C GLY A 45 5.45 17.29 -6.45
N PRO A 46 4.33 18.04 -6.41
CA PRO A 46 3.37 17.96 -5.31
C PRO A 46 2.75 16.55 -5.19
N ILE A 47 3.19 15.77 -4.20
CA ILE A 47 2.73 14.39 -4.00
C ILE A 47 1.37 14.39 -3.29
N ARG A 48 0.34 13.86 -3.96
CA ARG A 48 -1.02 13.60 -3.42
C ARG A 48 -1.52 12.22 -3.83
N HIS A 49 -0.81 11.20 -3.39
CA HIS A 49 -1.06 9.82 -3.79
C HIS A 49 -1.23 8.88 -2.59
N VAL A 50 -1.79 7.70 -2.85
CA VAL A 50 -1.89 6.59 -1.91
C VAL A 50 -1.32 5.32 -2.54
N ALA A 51 -0.32 4.73 -1.90
CA ALA A 51 0.18 3.41 -2.26
C ALA A 51 -0.71 2.33 -1.63
N ARG A 52 -1.00 1.28 -2.40
CA ARG A 52 -1.71 0.09 -1.94
C ARG A 52 -0.89 -1.10 -2.36
N PHE A 53 -0.51 -1.95 -1.42
CA PHE A 53 0.32 -3.09 -1.74
C PHE A 53 -0.51 -4.36 -1.96
N VAL A 54 -0.02 -5.25 -2.81
CA VAL A 54 -0.63 -6.56 -3.11
C VAL A 54 -0.46 -7.56 -1.97
N ASP A 55 0.52 -7.32 -1.11
CA ASP A 55 0.81 -8.09 0.10
C ASP A 55 1.27 -7.14 1.23
N GLY A 56 1.60 -7.68 2.39
CA GLY A 56 2.10 -6.91 3.52
C GLY A 56 1.11 -6.78 4.67
N GLY A 57 1.62 -6.34 5.82
CA GLY A 57 0.87 -6.13 7.06
C GLY A 57 1.25 -4.81 7.74
N HIS A 58 0.74 -4.60 8.95
CA HIS A 58 0.96 -3.35 9.69
C HIS A 58 2.45 -3.12 9.99
N SER A 59 3.23 -4.19 10.11
CA SER A 59 4.66 -4.11 10.42
C SER A 59 5.55 -4.01 9.18
N SER A 60 5.00 -4.02 7.96
CA SER A 60 5.76 -4.05 6.69
C SER A 60 6.65 -2.84 6.45
N LEU A 61 6.52 -1.76 7.22
CA LEU A 61 7.52 -0.68 7.19
C LEU A 61 8.84 -1.09 7.86
N LEU A 62 8.77 -1.93 8.90
CA LEU A 62 9.90 -2.31 9.75
C LEU A 62 10.50 -3.66 9.35
N ALA A 63 9.67 -4.63 8.98
CA ALA A 63 10.07 -5.99 8.64
C ALA A 63 9.03 -6.69 7.77
N PRO A 64 9.40 -7.75 7.03
CA PRO A 64 8.46 -8.62 6.32
C PRO A 64 7.26 -9.05 7.18
N ASP A 65 6.05 -8.87 6.66
CA ASP A 65 4.78 -9.15 7.35
C ASP A 65 3.66 -9.46 6.32
N GLY A 66 2.53 -10.01 6.77
CA GLY A 66 1.33 -10.21 5.96
C GLY A 66 1.40 -11.25 4.83
N GLY A 67 2.53 -11.97 4.70
CA GLY A 67 2.79 -12.93 3.62
C GLY A 67 3.86 -12.49 2.63
N ASP A 68 4.50 -11.35 2.86
CA ASP A 68 5.69 -10.87 2.15
C ASP A 68 6.95 -11.65 2.56
N ASP A 69 6.97 -12.98 2.46
CA ASP A 69 8.07 -13.82 2.99
C ASP A 69 9.45 -13.48 2.38
N ALA A 70 9.46 -12.96 1.15
CA ALA A 70 10.67 -12.53 0.45
C ALA A 70 11.10 -11.09 0.78
N GLY A 71 10.28 -10.33 1.51
CA GLY A 71 10.55 -8.94 1.89
C GLY A 71 10.49 -7.93 0.74
N ALA A 72 9.85 -8.29 -0.39
CA ALA A 72 9.77 -7.44 -1.57
C ALA A 72 8.89 -6.22 -1.32
N VAL A 73 7.72 -6.40 -0.71
CA VAL A 73 6.82 -5.29 -0.35
C VAL A 73 7.45 -4.40 0.72
N THR A 74 8.10 -5.00 1.71
CA THR A 74 8.83 -4.29 2.77
C THR A 74 9.91 -3.39 2.19
N ALA A 75 10.72 -3.92 1.27
CA ALA A 75 11.77 -3.15 0.60
C ALA A 75 11.19 -2.02 -0.27
N GLU A 76 10.07 -2.26 -0.95
CA GLU A 76 9.38 -1.24 -1.74
C GLU A 76 8.85 -0.10 -0.86
N ILE A 77 8.14 -0.42 0.23
CA ILE A 77 7.65 0.57 1.21
C ILE A 77 8.80 1.42 1.75
N GLN A 78 9.92 0.79 2.14
CA GLN A 78 11.08 1.49 2.67
C GLN A 78 11.72 2.41 1.64
N LYS A 79 11.73 2.02 0.36
CA LYS A 79 12.30 2.82 -0.73
C LYS A 79 11.40 4.00 -1.08
N GLU A 80 10.09 3.78 -1.19
CA GLU A 80 9.11 4.84 -1.37
C GLU A 80 9.22 5.87 -0.23
N PHE A 81 9.27 5.41 1.02
CA PHE A 81 9.47 6.26 2.20
C PHE A 81 10.81 7.02 2.15
N ALA A 82 11.92 6.33 1.86
CA ALA A 82 13.24 6.95 1.80
C ALA A 82 13.31 8.04 0.72
N SER A 83 12.75 7.78 -0.47
CA SER A 83 12.73 8.76 -1.56
C SER A 83 11.89 9.98 -1.23
N PHE A 84 10.74 9.79 -0.58
CA PHE A 84 9.92 10.88 -0.06
C PHE A 84 10.67 11.71 0.97
N PHE A 85 11.34 11.06 1.92
CA PHE A 85 12.07 11.73 2.98
C PHE A 85 13.29 12.51 2.46
N VAL A 86 14.14 11.89 1.64
CA VAL A 86 15.36 12.51 1.08
C VAL A 86 15.04 13.70 0.18
N THR A 87 13.87 13.70 -0.45
CA THR A 87 13.41 14.81 -1.31
C THR A 87 12.55 15.84 -0.56
N ALA A 88 12.45 15.76 0.76
CA ALA A 88 11.59 16.62 1.58
C ALA A 88 10.13 16.65 1.09
N GLY A 89 9.63 15.50 0.63
CA GLY A 89 8.29 15.31 0.10
C GLY A 89 8.11 15.65 -1.39
N GLY A 90 9.20 15.87 -2.12
CA GLY A 90 9.16 16.26 -3.54
C GLY A 90 9.05 15.10 -4.54
N ALA A 91 9.27 13.85 -4.13
CA ALA A 91 9.16 12.68 -5.00
C ALA A 91 8.85 11.40 -4.22
N VAL A 92 8.25 10.42 -4.92
CA VAL A 92 8.15 9.03 -4.46
C VAL A 92 8.63 8.14 -5.60
N GLN A 93 9.68 7.36 -5.35
CA GLN A 93 10.23 6.41 -6.30
C GLN A 93 9.60 5.04 -6.09
N VAL A 94 8.88 4.57 -7.11
CA VAL A 94 8.37 3.20 -7.19
C VAL A 94 9.38 2.36 -7.98
N SER A 95 9.91 1.30 -7.39
CA SER A 95 10.81 0.37 -8.09
C SER A 95 10.13 -0.81 -8.74
N ASP A 96 9.10 -1.39 -8.12
CA ASP A 96 8.30 -2.45 -8.73
C ASP A 96 6.81 -2.12 -8.68
N PRO A 97 6.26 -1.54 -9.76
CA PRO A 97 4.83 -1.24 -9.86
C PRO A 97 3.91 -2.45 -9.72
N ASN A 98 4.41 -3.69 -9.90
CA ASN A 98 3.60 -4.90 -9.75
C ASN A 98 3.30 -5.22 -8.29
N LEU A 99 4.04 -4.63 -7.35
CA LEU A 99 3.74 -4.72 -5.92
C LEU A 99 2.60 -3.78 -5.50
N LEU A 100 2.16 -2.88 -6.39
CA LEU A 100 1.07 -1.95 -6.16
C LEU A 100 -0.25 -2.48 -6.74
N LYS A 101 -1.31 -2.40 -5.94
CA LYS A 101 -2.68 -2.72 -6.32
C LYS A 101 -3.29 -1.54 -7.09
N GLN A 102 -3.52 -1.75 -8.38
CA GLN A 102 -4.13 -0.79 -9.32
C GLN A 102 -5.64 -0.63 -9.06
#